data_AF-A0A1Z5KM13-F1
#
_entry.id   AF-A0A1Z5KM13-F1
#
_cell.length_a   1.000
_cell.length_b   1.000
_cell.length_c   1.000
_cell.angle_alpha   90.00
_cell.angle_beta   90.00
_cell.angle_gamma   90.00
#
_symmetry.space_group_name_H-M   'P 1'
#
loop_
_entity.id
_entity.type
_entity.pdbx_description
1 polymer ?
#
loop_
_entity_poly.entity_id
_entity_poly.type
_entity_poly.pdbx_seq_one_letter_code
_entity_poly.pdbx_strand_id
1 'polypeptide(L)'
;MYIPANESSTRTVDDECLCELSMPLYQEESPSRNQKKTVSFASEALLYSTPFFMDEIRALWYSQDEYLSLREERRTAVKLLRVYGVETVKRKVCLRGLEAYFSVETNRAMKEARDLAVISVLHEQDLQRKLGFYDAEGLRSVYVPATQCMRDFALQLARNNDSLSVDKLGLTLTQSIPMNTRNTFQDAMTQQRTQKRQLREDIEGMDRIIKNTKALDINTSSRAYHDEFAHVRINRI
;
A
#
# COMPACT_ATOMS: atom_id res chain seq x y z
N MET A 1 13.14 60.20 37.05
CA MET A 1 12.94 58.77 36.71
C MET A 1 13.68 58.53 35.40
N TYR A 2 14.75 57.74 35.47
CA TYR A 2 15.66 57.47 34.35
C TYR A 2 15.37 56.04 33.88
N ILE A 3 15.02 55.85 32.61
CA ILE A 3 14.79 54.53 32.00
C ILE A 3 16.04 54.22 31.16
N PRO A 4 16.83 53.18 31.48
CA PRO A 4 18.00 52.84 30.68
C PRO A 4 17.60 52.17 29.36
N ALA A 5 18.42 52.43 28.35
CA ALA A 5 18.24 51.93 26.99
C ALA A 5 18.42 50.42 26.92
N ASN A 6 17.52 49.76 26.19
CA ASN A 6 17.55 48.34 25.89
C ASN A 6 18.67 48.04 24.89
N GLU A 7 19.63 47.21 25.30
CA GLU A 7 20.73 46.75 24.45
C GLU A 7 20.21 45.78 23.39
N SER A 8 20.42 46.16 22.14
CA SER A 8 20.09 45.38 20.94
C SER A 8 21.02 44.16 20.83
N SER A 9 20.57 43.03 21.36
CA SER A 9 21.23 41.72 21.20
C SER A 9 21.14 41.26 19.74
N THR A 10 22.15 41.57 18.94
CA THR A 10 22.38 40.96 17.63
C THR A 10 22.72 39.48 17.80
N ARG A 11 21.71 38.61 17.68
CA ARG A 11 21.92 37.17 17.51
C ARG A 11 22.64 36.93 16.19
N THR A 12 23.89 36.52 16.28
CA THR A 12 24.59 35.83 15.19
C THR A 12 23.88 34.50 14.97
N VAL A 13 23.25 34.35 13.82
CA VAL A 13 22.75 33.06 13.35
C VAL A 13 23.97 32.36 12.79
N ASP A 14 24.47 31.36 13.53
CA ASP A 14 25.55 30.50 13.07
C ASP A 14 25.02 29.65 11.91
N ASP A 15 25.22 30.17 10.69
CA ASP A 15 24.97 29.55 9.40
C ASP A 15 26.01 28.46 9.10
N GLU A 16 26.17 27.44 9.96
CA GLU A 16 26.97 26.26 9.63
C GLU A 16 26.36 24.98 10.20
N CYS A 17 25.29 24.50 9.55
CA CYS A 17 24.95 23.09 9.59
C CYS A 17 24.65 22.59 8.18
N LEU A 18 25.65 22.70 7.30
CA LEU A 18 25.74 21.87 6.11
C LEU A 18 26.05 20.44 6.58
N CYS A 19 25.01 19.73 7.02
CA CYS A 19 25.02 18.28 6.94
C CYS A 19 25.06 17.92 5.46
N GLU A 20 26.26 17.91 4.88
CA GLU A 20 26.59 17.08 3.73
C GLU A 20 26.22 15.65 4.13
N LEU A 21 24.95 15.30 3.92
CA LEU A 21 24.49 13.94 3.79
C LEU A 21 25.10 13.44 2.49
N SER A 22 26.40 13.16 2.54
CA SER A 22 27.09 12.30 1.59
C SER A 22 26.32 11.00 1.59
N MET A 23 25.40 10.86 0.63
CA MET A 23 24.76 9.60 0.35
C MET A 23 25.89 8.57 0.21
N PRO A 24 25.93 7.51 1.03
CA PRO A 24 26.96 6.51 0.91
C PRO A 24 26.96 6.04 -0.54
N LEU A 25 28.10 6.23 -1.21
CA LEU A 25 28.37 5.69 -2.52
C LEU A 25 28.15 4.19 -2.39
N TYR A 26 26.96 3.75 -2.82
CA TYR A 26 26.66 2.33 -2.97
C TYR A 26 27.71 1.81 -3.92
N GLN A 27 28.70 1.08 -3.39
CA GLN A 27 29.57 0.27 -4.20
C GLN A 27 28.65 -0.68 -4.94
N GLU A 28 28.58 -0.52 -6.27
CA GLU A 28 27.91 -1.45 -7.17
C GLU A 28 28.69 -2.77 -7.15
N GLU A 29 28.59 -3.50 -6.04
CA GLU A 29 28.83 -4.93 -6.04
C GLU A 29 27.77 -5.51 -6.96
N SER A 30 28.19 -5.80 -8.19
CA SER A 30 27.37 -6.40 -9.22
C SER A 30 26.68 -7.60 -8.59
N PRO A 31 25.33 -7.59 -8.47
CA PRO A 31 24.63 -8.61 -7.70
C PRO A 31 24.89 -9.95 -8.37
N SER A 32 25.74 -10.75 -7.72
CA SER A 32 25.88 -12.20 -7.96
C SER A 32 24.47 -12.72 -8.20
N ARG A 33 24.22 -13.19 -9.44
CA ARG A 33 22.90 -13.59 -9.96
C ARG A 33 22.06 -14.17 -8.83
N ASN A 34 21.22 -13.32 -8.25
CA ASN A 34 20.42 -13.66 -7.09
C ASN A 34 19.51 -14.80 -7.53
N GLN A 35 19.90 -16.03 -7.19
CA GLN A 35 19.01 -17.17 -7.27
C GLN A 35 17.83 -16.76 -6.43
N LYS A 36 16.71 -16.45 -7.10
CA LYS A 36 15.48 -16.06 -6.44
C LYS A 36 15.16 -17.19 -5.49
N LYS A 37 15.45 -17.00 -4.20
CA LYS A 37 15.08 -17.94 -3.16
C LYS A 37 13.56 -17.94 -3.17
N THR A 38 12.98 -18.89 -3.88
CA THR A 38 11.55 -19.10 -3.90
C THR A 38 11.17 -19.61 -2.54
N VAL A 39 10.69 -18.69 -1.71
CA VAL A 39 10.03 -19.02 -0.45
C VAL A 39 8.71 -19.70 -0.83
N SER A 40 8.67 -21.03 -0.75
CA SER A 40 7.42 -21.76 -0.83
C SER A 40 6.77 -21.72 0.55
N PHE A 41 5.58 -21.14 0.62
CA PHE A 41 4.74 -21.30 1.79
C PHE A 41 4.19 -22.73 1.78
N ALA A 42 4.28 -23.43 2.90
CA ALA A 42 3.70 -24.76 3.03
C ALA A 42 2.20 -24.70 2.69
N SER A 43 1.74 -25.61 1.84
CA SER A 43 0.35 -25.68 1.37
C SER A 43 -0.65 -25.90 2.50
N GLU A 44 -0.18 -26.48 3.59
CA GLU A 44 -0.88 -26.54 4.87
C GLU A 44 0.03 -25.93 5.92
N ALA A 45 -0.53 -25.09 6.80
CA ALA A 45 0.15 -24.70 8.03
C ALA A 45 0.34 -25.99 8.83
N LEU A 46 1.50 -26.63 8.67
CA LEU A 46 1.91 -27.75 9.48
C LEU A 46 1.88 -27.24 10.92
N LEU A 47 0.80 -27.58 11.62
CA LEU A 47 0.69 -27.50 13.06
C LEU A 47 1.68 -28.54 13.58
N TYR A 48 2.97 -28.23 13.48
CA TYR A 48 3.98 -28.92 14.26
C TYR A 48 3.62 -28.61 15.71
N SER A 49 2.90 -29.56 16.32
CA SER A 49 2.92 -29.73 17.75
C SER A 49 4.27 -30.38 18.08
N THR A 50 5.38 -29.69 17.78
CA THR A 50 6.63 -30.04 18.42
C THR A 50 6.37 -29.89 19.92
N PRO A 51 6.59 -30.95 20.73
CA PRO A 51 6.48 -30.81 22.16
C PRO A 51 7.47 -29.71 22.56
N PHE A 52 6.95 -28.62 23.12
CA PHE A 52 7.78 -27.52 23.59
C PHE A 52 8.80 -28.08 24.57
N PHE A 53 10.07 -27.78 24.33
CA PHE A 53 11.07 -27.99 25.36
C PHE A 53 10.79 -26.98 26.48
N MET A 54 10.91 -27.42 27.74
CA MET A 54 10.62 -26.58 28.91
C MET A 54 11.38 -25.25 28.92
N ASP A 55 12.51 -25.18 28.23
CA ASP A 55 13.34 -23.98 28.11
C ASP A 55 12.71 -22.93 27.17
N GLU A 56 12.00 -23.35 26.12
CA GLU A 56 11.27 -22.42 25.24
C GLU A 56 10.10 -21.77 25.97
N ILE A 57 9.40 -22.55 26.82
CA ILE A 57 8.29 -22.04 27.63
C ILE A 57 8.78 -20.97 28.63
N ARG A 58 9.94 -21.20 29.26
CA ARG A 58 10.55 -20.20 30.17
C ARG A 58 11.05 -18.94 29.46
N ALA A 59 11.31 -19.03 28.16
CA ALA A 59 11.74 -17.89 27.35
C ALA A 59 10.56 -17.06 26.80
N LEU A 60 9.32 -17.53 26.94
CA LEU A 60 8.13 -16.78 26.52
C LEU A 60 7.83 -15.64 27.49
N TRP A 61 7.36 -14.52 26.94
CA TRP A 61 6.87 -13.38 27.71
C TRP A 61 5.50 -13.63 28.35
N TYR A 62 4.86 -14.76 28.05
CA TYR A 62 3.53 -15.13 28.52
C TYR A 62 3.63 -16.29 29.49
N SER A 63 2.76 -16.31 30.50
CA SER A 63 2.59 -17.48 31.35
C SER A 63 2.06 -18.68 30.54
N GLN A 64 2.28 -19.88 31.07
CA GLN A 64 1.80 -21.12 30.43
C GLN A 64 0.28 -21.11 30.22
N ASP A 65 -0.48 -20.57 31.18
CA ASP A 65 -1.94 -20.52 31.11
C ASP A 65 -2.42 -19.51 30.05
N GLU A 66 -1.78 -18.34 29.95
CA GLU A 66 -2.06 -17.37 28.88
C GLU A 66 -1.74 -17.94 27.51
N TYR A 67 -0.61 -18.64 27.37
CA TYR A 67 -0.25 -19.30 26.12
C TYR A 67 -1.29 -20.35 25.70
N LEU A 68 -1.74 -21.18 26.64
CA LEU A 68 -2.77 -22.19 26.37
C LEU A 68 -4.11 -21.53 26.00
N SER A 69 -4.47 -20.43 26.66
CA SER A 69 -5.66 -19.64 26.33
C SER A 69 -5.59 -19.09 24.91
N LEU A 70 -4.50 -18.41 24.54
CA LEU A 70 -4.27 -17.89 23.19
C LEU A 70 -4.31 -18.99 22.12
N ARG A 71 -3.76 -20.17 22.43
CA ARG A 71 -3.76 -21.32 21.52
C ARG A 71 -5.19 -21.81 21.26
N GLU A 72 -6.04 -21.85 22.28
CA GLU A 72 -7.43 -22.28 22.13
C GLU A 72 -8.26 -21.21 21.43
N GLU A 73 -8.11 -19.94 21.79
CA GLU A 73 -8.75 -18.81 21.08
C GLU A 73 -8.44 -18.82 19.58
N ARG A 74 -7.18 -19.04 19.22
CA ARG A 74 -6.75 -19.20 17.82
C ARG A 74 -7.47 -20.37 17.14
N ARG A 75 -7.59 -21.52 17.80
CA ARG A 75 -8.28 -22.69 17.23
C ARG A 75 -9.76 -22.42 17.00
N THR A 76 -10.42 -21.79 17.97
CA THR A 76 -11.84 -21.40 17.84
C THR A 76 -12.02 -20.42 16.68
N ALA A 77 -11.18 -19.40 16.59
CA ALA A 77 -11.16 -18.45 15.48
C ALA A 77 -11.05 -19.12 14.12
N VAL A 78 -10.08 -20.03 13.96
CA VAL A 78 -9.85 -20.75 12.70
C VAL A 78 -11.05 -21.64 12.35
N LYS A 79 -11.65 -22.32 13.33
CA LYS A 79 -12.88 -23.10 13.11
C LYS A 79 -14.02 -22.21 12.62
N LEU A 80 -14.24 -21.06 13.26
CA LEU A 80 -15.27 -20.11 12.86
C LEU A 80 -15.02 -19.56 11.45
N LEU A 81 -13.76 -19.25 11.11
CA LEU A 81 -13.37 -18.77 9.78
C LEU A 81 -13.65 -19.81 8.70
N ARG A 82 -13.39 -21.09 8.98
CA ARG A 82 -13.63 -22.18 8.02
C ARG A 82 -15.12 -22.45 7.81
N VAL A 83 -15.93 -22.41 8.88
CA VAL A 83 -17.35 -22.78 8.80
C VAL A 83 -18.20 -21.64 8.24
N TYR A 84 -17.92 -20.41 8.65
CA TYR A 84 -18.79 -19.28 8.36
C TYR A 84 -18.15 -18.24 7.44
N GLY A 85 -16.83 -18.29 7.27
CA GLY A 85 -16.07 -17.31 6.48
C GLY A 85 -15.70 -16.06 7.29
N VAL A 86 -14.90 -15.19 6.67
CA VAL A 86 -14.39 -13.95 7.27
C VAL A 86 -15.53 -13.04 7.75
N GLU A 87 -16.66 -13.05 7.03
CA GLU A 87 -17.82 -12.23 7.32
C GLU A 87 -18.55 -12.55 8.62
N THR A 88 -18.28 -13.70 9.23
CA THR A 88 -19.03 -14.16 10.42
C THR A 88 -18.14 -14.30 11.64
N VAL A 89 -16.82 -14.30 11.46
CA VAL A 89 -15.84 -14.13 12.56
C VAL A 89 -15.78 -12.66 12.94
N LYS A 90 -16.95 -12.09 13.23
CA LYS A 90 -17.13 -10.70 13.64
C LYS A 90 -16.99 -10.66 15.16
N ARG A 91 -16.13 -9.75 15.64
CA ARG A 91 -16.11 -9.09 16.97
C ARG A 91 -14.95 -9.32 17.93
N LYS A 92 -14.14 -10.39 17.90
CA LYS A 92 -13.11 -10.57 18.97
C LYS A 92 -11.77 -11.15 18.53
N VAL A 93 -11.62 -11.49 17.26
CA VAL A 93 -10.43 -12.19 16.80
C VAL A 93 -9.61 -11.25 15.94
N CYS A 94 -8.35 -11.05 16.33
CA CYS A 94 -7.35 -10.46 15.45
C CYS A 94 -7.19 -11.35 14.20
N LEU A 95 -7.59 -10.83 13.05
CA LEU A 95 -7.51 -11.57 11.77
C LEU A 95 -6.09 -11.56 11.17
N ARG A 96 -5.19 -10.75 11.70
CA ARG A 96 -3.79 -10.68 11.26
C ARG A 96 -3.09 -11.98 11.57
N GLY A 97 -2.44 -12.58 10.56
CA GLY A 97 -1.83 -13.91 10.67
C GLY A 97 -2.80 -15.07 10.46
N LEU A 98 -4.08 -14.80 10.19
CA LEU A 98 -5.08 -15.82 9.84
C LEU A 98 -5.46 -15.79 8.36
N GLU A 99 -4.72 -15.07 7.52
CA GLU A 99 -5.01 -14.88 6.10
C GLU A 99 -5.02 -16.21 5.33
N ALA A 100 -4.19 -17.17 5.74
CA ALA A 100 -4.17 -18.53 5.17
C ALA A 100 -5.51 -19.28 5.32
N TYR A 101 -6.38 -18.84 6.22
CA TYR A 101 -7.68 -19.44 6.48
C TYR A 101 -8.85 -18.69 5.81
N PHE A 102 -8.57 -17.61 5.09
CA PHE A 102 -9.59 -16.92 4.31
C PHE A 102 -9.93 -17.69 3.04
N SER A 103 -11.08 -17.39 2.44
CA SER A 103 -11.42 -17.97 1.14
C SER A 103 -10.39 -17.52 0.09
N VAL A 104 -10.20 -18.36 -0.94
CA VAL A 104 -9.27 -18.06 -2.04
C VAL A 104 -9.65 -16.75 -2.71
N GLU A 105 -10.95 -16.48 -2.85
CA GLU A 105 -11.50 -15.26 -3.42
C GLU A 105 -11.18 -14.04 -2.56
N THR A 106 -11.36 -14.13 -1.25
CA THR A 106 -11.03 -13.03 -0.33
C THR A 106 -9.54 -12.72 -0.36
N ASN A 107 -8.69 -13.75 -0.30
CA ASN A 107 -7.24 -13.60 -0.38
C ASN A 107 -6.80 -12.99 -1.71
N ARG A 108 -7.40 -13.46 -2.82
CA ARG A 108 -7.15 -12.91 -4.14
C ARG A 108 -7.55 -11.45 -4.22
N ALA A 109 -8.73 -11.07 -3.73
CA ALA A 109 -9.19 -9.69 -3.74
C ALA A 109 -8.28 -8.76 -2.91
N MET A 110 -7.90 -9.17 -1.69
CA MET A 110 -6.97 -8.40 -0.86
C MET A 110 -5.60 -8.24 -1.54
N LYS A 111 -5.09 -9.30 -2.17
CA LYS A 111 -3.84 -9.26 -2.93
C LYS A 111 -3.95 -8.32 -4.13
N GLU A 112 -5.00 -8.43 -4.93
CA GLU A 112 -5.24 -7.57 -6.10
C GLU A 112 -5.35 -6.08 -5.69
N ALA A 113 -6.01 -5.78 -4.57
CA ALA A 113 -6.11 -4.42 -4.04
C ALA A 113 -4.75 -3.89 -3.55
N ARG A 114 -3.94 -4.71 -2.86
CA ARG A 114 -2.58 -4.34 -2.46
C ARG A 114 -1.69 -4.09 -3.68
N ASP A 115 -1.73 -4.99 -4.66
CA ASP A 115 -0.94 -4.88 -5.88
C ASP A 115 -1.30 -3.60 -6.65
N LEU A 116 -2.60 -3.25 -6.70
CA LEU A 116 -3.05 -1.99 -7.30
C LEU A 116 -2.45 -0.78 -6.58
N ALA A 117 -2.51 -0.73 -5.24
CA ALA A 117 -1.93 0.37 -4.47
C ALA A 117 -0.42 0.51 -4.71
N VAL A 118 0.31 -0.60 -4.76
CA VAL A 118 1.75 -0.61 -5.04
C VAL A 118 2.02 -0.09 -6.45
N ILE A 119 1.30 -0.58 -7.47
CA ILE A 119 1.48 -0.14 -8.86
C ILE A 119 1.22 1.35 -8.99
N SER A 120 0.14 1.86 -8.39
CA SER A 120 -0.22 3.28 -8.45
C SER A 120 0.86 4.17 -7.81
N VAL A 121 1.39 3.79 -6.65
CA VAL A 121 2.48 4.54 -6.00
C VAL A 121 3.76 4.50 -6.83
N LEU A 122 4.16 3.32 -7.34
CA LEU A 122 5.37 3.20 -8.15
C LEU A 122 5.27 3.99 -9.46
N HIS A 123 4.09 4.02 -10.07
CA HIS A 123 3.84 4.81 -11.27
C HIS A 123 4.01 6.31 -11.00
N GLU A 124 3.42 6.81 -9.93
CA GLU A 124 3.56 8.22 -9.52
C GLU A 124 5.02 8.56 -9.19
N GLN A 125 5.72 7.71 -8.45
CA GLN A 125 7.16 7.89 -8.19
C GLN A 125 7.99 7.94 -9.48
N ASP A 126 7.67 7.09 -10.45
CA ASP A 126 8.36 7.08 -11.73
C ASP A 126 8.11 8.35 -12.55
N LEU A 127 6.88 8.85 -12.53
CA LEU A 127 6.49 10.12 -13.15
C LEU A 127 7.26 11.29 -12.53
N GLN A 128 7.27 11.39 -11.20
CA GLN A 128 8.00 12.42 -10.46
C GLN A 128 9.51 12.41 -10.77
N ARG A 129 10.12 11.22 -10.83
CA ARG A 129 11.53 11.07 -11.25
C ARG A 129 11.78 11.54 -12.68
N LYS A 130 10.90 11.20 -13.62
CA LYS A 130 11.02 11.62 -15.03
C LYS A 130 10.89 13.13 -15.19
N LEU A 131 10.09 13.77 -14.35
CA LEU A 131 9.85 15.22 -14.37
C LEU A 131 10.83 16.00 -13.48
N GLY A 132 11.65 15.32 -12.68
CA GLY A 132 12.71 15.94 -11.88
C GLY A 132 12.20 16.68 -10.64
N PHE A 133 11.06 16.27 -10.07
CA PHE A 133 10.55 16.83 -8.81
C PHE A 133 10.15 15.72 -7.83
N TYR A 134 9.88 16.11 -6.58
CA TYR A 134 9.37 15.23 -5.53
C TYR A 134 8.15 15.88 -4.88
N ASP A 135 7.03 15.16 -4.87
CA ASP A 135 5.77 15.61 -4.26
C ASP A 135 5.16 14.48 -3.41
N ALA A 136 5.34 14.61 -2.09
CA ALA A 136 4.82 13.67 -1.11
C ALA A 136 3.29 13.69 -1.02
N GLU A 137 2.65 14.85 -1.21
CA GLU A 137 1.19 14.95 -1.17
C GLU A 137 0.58 14.36 -2.44
N GLY A 138 1.22 14.52 -3.59
CA GLY A 138 0.90 13.79 -4.83
C GLY A 138 0.89 12.27 -4.61
N LEU A 139 1.95 11.71 -4.02
CA LEU A 139 2.01 10.27 -3.69
C LEU A 139 0.90 9.83 -2.73
N ARG A 140 0.63 10.63 -1.70
CA ARG A 140 -0.46 10.37 -0.76
C ARG A 140 -1.82 10.37 -1.46
N SER A 141 -2.04 11.33 -2.35
CA SER A 141 -3.29 11.48 -3.12
C SER A 141 -3.59 10.25 -3.98
N VAL A 142 -2.56 9.54 -4.43
CA VAL A 142 -2.67 8.29 -5.20
C VAL A 142 -2.82 7.07 -4.29
N TYR A 143 -2.12 7.03 -3.17
CA TYR A 143 -2.16 5.90 -2.22
C TYR A 143 -3.48 5.78 -1.46
N VAL A 144 -4.03 6.91 -1.00
CA VAL A 144 -5.22 6.93 -0.15
C VAL A 144 -6.42 6.29 -0.85
N PRO A 145 -6.80 6.66 -2.09
CA PRO A 145 -7.90 6.02 -2.81
C PRO A 145 -7.66 4.52 -3.04
N ALA A 146 -6.42 4.13 -3.35
CA ALA A 146 -6.09 2.72 -3.61
C ALA A 146 -6.22 1.83 -2.35
N THR A 147 -6.04 2.42 -1.17
CA THR A 147 -6.23 1.75 0.13
C THR A 147 -7.59 2.02 0.77
N GLN A 148 -8.37 2.94 0.20
CA GLN A 148 -9.67 3.34 0.73
C GLN A 148 -10.66 2.18 0.75
N CYS A 149 -10.65 1.29 -0.25
CA CYS A 149 -11.54 0.13 -0.23
C CYS A 149 -11.25 -0.81 0.96
N MET A 150 -9.97 -0.96 1.34
CA MET A 150 -9.57 -1.73 2.52
C MET A 150 -10.00 -1.03 3.81
N ARG A 151 -9.86 0.30 3.87
CA ARG A 151 -10.30 1.11 5.01
C ARG A 151 -11.81 1.09 5.17
N ASP A 152 -12.55 1.28 4.09
CA ASP A 152 -14.02 1.31 4.09
C ASP A 152 -14.58 -0.07 4.39
N PHE A 153 -13.93 -1.14 3.92
CA PHE A 153 -14.20 -2.51 4.37
C PHE A 153 -14.01 -2.64 5.89
N ALA A 154 -12.90 -2.16 6.44
CA ALA A 154 -12.66 -2.16 7.89
C ALA A 154 -13.68 -1.30 8.67
N LEU A 155 -14.10 -0.15 8.14
CA LEU A 155 -15.08 0.74 8.76
C LEU A 155 -16.51 0.20 8.68
N GLN A 156 -16.90 -0.43 7.56
CA GLN A 156 -18.18 -1.14 7.45
C GLN A 156 -18.23 -2.32 8.42
N LEU A 157 -17.11 -3.05 8.54
CA LEU A 157 -16.95 -4.04 9.59
C LEU A 157 -17.15 -3.42 10.98
N ALA A 158 -16.54 -2.26 11.27
CA ALA A 158 -16.69 -1.57 12.55
C ALA A 158 -18.14 -1.10 12.82
N ARG A 159 -18.80 -0.42 11.88
CA ARG A 159 -20.17 0.11 12.06
C ARG A 159 -21.22 -0.97 12.26
N ASN A 160 -21.09 -2.08 11.53
CA ASN A 160 -21.95 -3.25 11.73
C ASN A 160 -21.75 -3.90 13.11
N ASN A 161 -20.65 -3.60 13.81
CA ASN A 161 -20.41 -4.07 15.18
C ASN A 161 -21.14 -3.23 16.22
N ASP A 162 -21.27 -1.92 16.02
CA ASP A 162 -21.88 -0.99 16.99
C ASP A 162 -23.42 -1.08 17.01
N SER A 163 -24.04 -1.45 15.90
CA SER A 163 -25.51 -1.64 15.83
C SER A 163 -25.99 -2.93 16.52
N LEU A 164 -25.09 -3.88 16.82
CA LEU A 164 -25.42 -5.17 17.45
C LEU A 164 -25.13 -5.20 18.96
N SER A 165 -24.75 -4.08 19.59
CA SER A 165 -24.42 -4.03 21.03
C SER A 165 -25.58 -3.59 21.92
N VAL A 166 -26.71 -3.14 21.36
CA VAL A 166 -27.81 -2.58 22.16
C VAL A 166 -28.90 -3.62 22.53
N ASP A 167 -29.15 -4.65 21.71
CA ASP A 167 -30.40 -5.43 21.88
C ASP A 167 -30.31 -6.91 22.27
N LYS A 168 -29.16 -7.60 22.34
CA LYS A 168 -29.18 -9.06 22.62
C LYS A 168 -28.05 -9.59 23.53
N LEU A 169 -28.24 -9.39 24.85
CA LEU A 169 -28.01 -10.45 25.85
C LEU A 169 -29.23 -11.40 26.01
N GLY A 170 -30.31 -11.15 25.25
CA GLY A 170 -31.46 -12.06 25.13
C GLY A 170 -31.33 -12.95 23.89
N LEU A 171 -30.85 -14.18 24.10
CA LEU A 171 -30.92 -15.28 23.15
C LEU A 171 -32.36 -15.51 22.68
N THR A 172 -32.68 -15.02 21.50
CA THR A 172 -33.67 -15.66 20.61
C THR A 172 -33.03 -15.85 19.25
N LEU A 173 -32.65 -17.11 19.05
CA LEU A 173 -32.39 -17.78 17.79
C LEU A 173 -33.56 -17.54 16.82
N THR A 174 -33.27 -17.57 15.52
CA THR A 174 -34.17 -17.45 14.35
C THR A 174 -34.65 -16.04 13.96
N GLN A 175 -33.74 -15.23 13.44
CA GLN A 175 -34.10 -14.33 12.33
C GLN A 175 -33.06 -14.46 11.20
N SER A 176 -33.57 -14.89 10.05
CA SER A 176 -32.86 -15.02 8.78
C SER A 176 -32.19 -13.69 8.42
N ILE A 177 -30.86 -13.70 8.36
CA ILE A 177 -30.07 -12.59 7.82
C ILE A 177 -30.48 -12.43 6.34
N PRO A 178 -30.94 -11.25 5.89
CA PRO A 178 -31.26 -11.04 4.49
C PRO A 178 -30.01 -11.23 3.64
N MET A 179 -30.05 -12.21 2.74
CA MET A 179 -28.98 -12.67 1.85
C MET A 179 -28.47 -11.63 0.81
N ASN A 180 -28.70 -10.33 1.02
CA ASN A 180 -28.47 -9.30 0.00
C ASN A 180 -27.09 -8.61 0.06
N THR A 181 -26.19 -9.02 0.95
CA THR A 181 -24.81 -8.47 1.01
C THR A 181 -23.85 -9.11 0.00
N ARG A 182 -24.25 -10.20 -0.67
CA ARG A 182 -23.41 -10.88 -1.66
C ARG A 182 -23.28 -10.08 -2.95
N ASN A 183 -24.30 -9.30 -3.33
CA ASN A 183 -24.28 -8.49 -4.55
C ASN A 183 -23.39 -7.24 -4.40
N THR A 184 -23.39 -6.60 -3.23
CA THR A 184 -22.64 -5.35 -3.03
C THR A 184 -21.12 -5.51 -3.18
N PHE A 185 -20.56 -6.65 -2.76
CA PHE A 185 -19.13 -6.92 -2.94
C PHE A 185 -18.78 -7.21 -4.40
N GLN A 186 -19.64 -7.96 -5.09
CA GLN A 186 -19.47 -8.28 -6.50
C GLN A 186 -19.52 -7.01 -7.37
N ASP A 187 -20.44 -6.09 -7.05
CA ASP A 187 -20.60 -4.81 -7.73
C ASP A 187 -19.38 -3.89 -7.48
N ALA A 188 -18.89 -3.82 -6.25
CA ALA A 188 -17.69 -3.06 -5.90
C ALA A 188 -16.43 -3.59 -6.64
N MET A 189 -16.28 -4.92 -6.73
CA MET A 189 -15.18 -5.53 -7.50
C MET A 189 -15.30 -5.26 -9.00
N THR A 190 -16.53 -5.21 -9.53
CA THR A 190 -16.77 -4.91 -10.95
C THR A 190 -16.44 -3.45 -11.25
N GLN A 191 -16.84 -2.52 -10.37
CA GLN A 191 -16.43 -1.11 -10.44
C GLN A 191 -14.91 -0.93 -10.34
N GLN A 192 -14.23 -1.70 -9.48
CA GLN A 192 -12.78 -1.62 -9.38
C GLN A 192 -12.09 -2.10 -10.67
N ARG A 193 -12.64 -3.13 -11.33
CA ARG A 193 -12.12 -3.62 -12.63
C ARG A 193 -12.30 -2.60 -13.74
N THR A 194 -13.44 -1.93 -13.81
CA THR A 194 -13.68 -0.88 -14.81
C THR A 194 -12.78 0.33 -14.57
N GLN A 195 -12.62 0.78 -13.32
CA GLN A 195 -11.66 1.83 -12.97
C GLN A 195 -10.23 1.45 -13.35
N LYS A 196 -9.79 0.22 -13.06
CA LYS A 196 -8.45 -0.25 -13.43
C LYS A 196 -8.24 -0.30 -14.95
N ARG A 197 -9.28 -0.65 -15.72
CA ARG A 197 -9.24 -0.63 -17.18
C ARG A 197 -9.11 0.81 -17.69
N GLN A 198 -9.93 1.73 -17.17
CA GLN A 198 -9.85 3.15 -17.53
C GLN A 198 -8.46 3.72 -17.25
N LEU A 199 -7.89 3.44 -16.07
CA LEU A 199 -6.57 3.93 -15.69
C LEU A 199 -5.47 3.42 -16.64
N ARG A 200 -5.60 2.19 -17.15
CA ARG A 200 -4.68 1.65 -18.17
C ARG A 200 -4.82 2.37 -19.50
N GLU A 201 -6.05 2.61 -19.94
CA GLU A 201 -6.34 3.33 -21.18
C GLU A 201 -5.80 4.78 -21.10
N ASP A 202 -5.93 5.43 -19.94
CA ASP A 202 -5.40 6.78 -19.69
C ASP A 202 -3.86 6.81 -19.71
N ILE A 203 -3.19 5.84 -19.07
CA ILE A 203 -1.73 5.70 -19.10
C ILE A 203 -1.23 5.49 -20.53
N GLU A 204 -1.86 4.58 -21.28
CA GLU A 204 -1.52 4.36 -22.69
C GLU A 204 -1.77 5.60 -23.55
N GLY A 205 -2.79 6.39 -23.23
CA GLY A 205 -3.09 7.67 -23.86
C GLY A 205 -1.98 8.71 -23.62
N MET A 206 -1.56 8.87 -22.37
CA MET A 206 -0.46 9.79 -22.01
C MET A 206 0.87 9.40 -22.70
N ASP A 207 1.20 8.11 -22.74
CA ASP A 207 2.41 7.62 -23.42
C ASP A 207 2.40 7.94 -24.93
N ARG A 208 1.24 7.90 -25.58
CA ARG A 208 1.10 8.32 -26.99
C ARG A 208 1.31 9.82 -27.16
N ILE A 209 0.76 10.63 -26.26
CA ILE A 209 0.94 12.10 -26.29
C ILE A 209 2.43 12.43 -26.13
N ILE A 210 3.11 11.83 -25.16
CA ILE A 210 4.55 12.06 -24.91
C ILE A 210 5.41 11.67 -26.13
N LYS A 211 5.08 10.55 -26.80
CA LYS A 211 5.79 10.14 -28.02
C LYS A 211 5.56 11.14 -29.15
N ASN A 212 4.34 11.64 -29.33
CA ASN A 212 4.00 12.60 -30.36
C ASN A 212 4.65 13.98 -30.13
N THR A 213 4.69 14.47 -28.89
CA THR A 213 5.37 15.73 -28.56
C THR A 213 6.88 15.63 -28.76
N LYS A 214 7.52 14.52 -28.36
CA LYS A 214 8.95 14.30 -28.63
C LYS A 214 9.26 14.26 -30.13
N ALA A 215 8.38 13.67 -30.94
CA ALA A 215 8.54 13.67 -32.40
C ALA A 215 8.42 15.08 -33.01
N LEU A 216 7.55 15.93 -32.45
CA LEU A 216 7.42 17.34 -32.88
C LEU A 216 8.66 18.17 -32.54
N ASP A 217 9.26 17.97 -31.36
CA ASP A 217 10.50 18.67 -30.94
C ASP A 217 11.70 18.30 -31.82
N ILE A 218 11.80 17.03 -32.25
CA ILE A 218 12.84 16.57 -33.17
C ILE A 218 12.68 17.23 -34.55
N ASN A 219 11.45 17.32 -35.05
CA ASN A 219 11.18 17.92 -36.36
C ASN A 219 11.38 19.44 -36.38
N THR A 220 11.02 20.14 -35.30
CA THR A 220 11.25 21.59 -35.18
C THR A 220 12.72 21.92 -35.03
N SER A 221 13.47 21.15 -34.24
CA SER A 221 14.93 21.30 -34.14
C SER A 221 15.61 21.07 -35.50
N SER A 222 15.23 20.01 -36.22
CA SER A 222 15.80 19.71 -37.56
C SER A 222 15.52 20.83 -38.58
N ARG A 223 14.34 21.44 -38.51
CA ARG A 223 13.97 22.56 -39.41
C ARG A 223 14.74 23.84 -39.10
N ALA A 224 14.95 24.14 -37.81
CA ALA A 224 15.75 25.29 -37.39
C ALA A 224 17.21 25.19 -37.86
N TYR A 225 17.81 23.99 -37.80
CA TYR A 225 19.16 23.77 -38.34
C TYR A 225 19.22 23.97 -39.87
N HIS A 226 18.19 23.59 -40.62
CA HIS A 226 18.21 23.76 -42.08
C HIS A 226 18.08 25.23 -42.52
N ASP A 227 17.30 26.06 -41.81
CA ASP A 227 17.14 27.48 -42.15
C ASP A 227 18.38 28.32 -41.79
N GLU A 228 19.11 28.01 -40.71
CA GLU A 228 20.37 28.70 -40.39
C GLU A 228 21.48 28.45 -41.43
N PHE A 229 21.57 27.24 -41.99
CA PHE A 229 22.58 26.93 -43.01
C PHE A 229 22.22 27.42 -44.42
N ALA A 230 20.95 27.69 -44.71
CA ALA A 230 20.52 28.24 -46.00
C ALA A 230 20.98 29.70 -46.20
N HIS A 231 21.06 30.50 -45.13
CA HIS A 231 21.46 31.91 -45.21
C HIS A 231 22.97 32.12 -45.32
N VAL A 232 23.81 31.15 -44.95
CA VAL A 232 25.28 31.30 -44.98
C VAL A 232 25.86 31.13 -46.41
N ARG A 233 25.11 30.58 -47.37
CA ARG A 233 25.63 30.31 -48.73
C ARG A 233 25.50 31.43 -49.76
N ILE A 234 24.84 32.55 -49.46
CA ILE A 234 24.53 33.58 -50.48
C ILE A 234 25.59 34.70 -50.57
N ASN A 235 26.52 34.83 -49.61
CA ASN A 235 27.51 35.94 -49.59
C ASN A 235 28.94 35.57 -50.04
N ARG A 236 29.10 34.67 -51.01
CA ARG A 236 30.40 34.41 -51.67
C ARG A 236 30.26 34.54 -53.19
N ILE A 237 30.09 35.77 -53.67
CA ILE A 237 30.42 36.25 -55.02
C ILE A 237 30.99 37.65 -54.84
#